data_AF-A0A350QKW5-F1
#
_entry.id   AF-A0A350QKW5-F1
#
_cell.length_a   1.000
_cell.length_b   1.000
_cell.length_c   1.000
_cell.angle_alpha   90.00
_cell.angle_beta   90.00
_cell.angle_gamma   90.00
#
_symmetry.space_group_name_H-M   'P 1'
#
loop_
_entity.id
_entity.type
_entity.pdbx_description
1 polymer ?
#
loop_
_entity_poly.entity_id
_entity_poly.type
_entity_poly.pdbx_seq_one_letter_code
_entity_poly.pdbx_strand_id
1 'polypeptide(L)'
;MQGQPVTRIITLSAVDVAANQLPELNLNLPEGFRVYQEQPQVKGAERAGRLVAQKVITSAIIANSPGEYELPEVKVSWWNSQTDQLDQTVLPGRTVQVEADPTQPDATPPAQGPTLTPSASATPPQAVSNWRWNYTSSLLLTCWLLTLLLFIYQRVLWQKHRAYQAQAAASAGNTGPRYDSKALRTACKENNKGAAKQQLLLWARHQNILATGSLSALGEHIRPGMFKEQVEQLNAALYGDSAVNWHGELLWQAWSDYQHDEAKTATKTLLPPLYPEQK
;
A
#
# COMPACT_ATOMS: atom_id res chain seq x y z
N MET A 1 48.13 10.10 -7.34
CA MET A 1 49.24 9.24 -7.77
C MET A 1 48.72 7.83 -8.03
N GLN A 2 49.46 7.00 -8.77
CA GLN A 2 49.15 5.58 -8.97
C GLN A 2 48.85 4.88 -7.63
N GLY A 3 47.91 3.93 -7.62
CA GLY A 3 47.55 3.18 -6.41
C GLY A 3 46.71 3.93 -5.38
N GLN A 4 46.66 5.27 -5.43
CA GLN A 4 45.84 6.07 -4.52
C GLN A 4 44.38 6.13 -4.98
N PRO A 5 43.40 5.84 -4.10
CA PRO A 5 41.99 5.98 -4.42
C PRO A 5 41.57 7.44 -4.52
N VAL A 6 40.81 7.78 -5.55
CA VAL A 6 40.15 9.07 -5.73
C VAL A 6 38.64 8.85 -5.77
N THR A 7 37.91 9.64 -4.99
CA THR A 7 36.44 9.57 -4.96
C THR A 7 35.83 10.44 -6.06
N ARG A 8 35.01 9.83 -6.92
CA ARG A 8 34.15 10.50 -7.89
C ARG A 8 32.72 10.49 -7.40
N ILE A 9 32.09 11.67 -7.31
CA ILE A 9 30.70 11.84 -6.92
C ILE A 9 29.95 12.44 -8.12
N ILE A 10 28.90 11.77 -8.59
CA ILE A 10 28.01 12.27 -9.64
C ILE A 10 26.63 12.48 -9.03
N THR A 11 26.09 13.68 -9.22
CA THR A 11 24.74 14.03 -8.77
C THR A 11 23.84 14.23 -9.98
N LEU A 12 22.78 13.45 -10.06
CA LEU A 12 21.69 13.63 -11.00
C LEU A 12 20.50 14.25 -10.26
N SER A 13 20.07 15.43 -10.69
CA SER A 13 18.92 16.13 -10.14
C SER A 13 17.87 16.34 -11.22
N ALA A 14 16.61 16.08 -10.88
CA ALA A 14 15.47 16.30 -11.76
C ALA A 14 14.32 16.97 -10.98
N VAL A 15 13.53 17.77 -11.70
CA VAL A 15 12.33 18.44 -11.17
C VAL A 15 11.10 17.87 -11.87
N ASP A 16 9.99 17.77 -11.13
CA ASP A 16 8.73 17.12 -11.51
C ASP A 16 8.87 15.63 -11.86
N VAL A 17 9.88 14.97 -11.29
CA VAL A 17 10.16 13.55 -11.49
C VAL A 17 10.25 12.87 -10.13
N ALA A 18 9.64 11.69 -10.01
CA ALA A 18 9.73 10.88 -8.80
C ALA A 18 11.09 10.19 -8.68
N ALA A 19 11.56 9.96 -7.45
CA ALA A 19 12.91 9.47 -7.22
C ALA A 19 13.19 8.08 -7.84
N ASN A 20 12.16 7.23 -7.93
CA ASN A 20 12.22 5.91 -8.57
C ASN A 20 12.21 5.95 -10.11
N GLN A 21 11.94 7.11 -10.72
CA GLN A 21 11.97 7.30 -12.17
C GLN A 21 13.34 7.78 -12.68
N LEU A 22 14.27 8.10 -11.78
CA LEU A 22 15.62 8.49 -12.18
C LEU A 22 16.35 7.29 -12.82
N PRO A 23 16.91 7.45 -14.03
CA PRO A 23 17.59 6.36 -14.74
C PRO A 23 18.83 5.89 -14.00
N GLU A 24 19.31 4.70 -14.36
CA GLU A 24 20.63 4.24 -13.97
C GLU A 24 21.69 4.84 -14.90
N LEU A 25 22.84 5.22 -14.33
CA LEU A 25 23.94 5.81 -15.09
C LEU A 25 25.04 4.76 -15.23
N ASN A 26 25.36 4.40 -16.47
CA ASN A 26 26.49 3.52 -16.78
C ASN A 26 27.77 4.37 -16.86
N LEU A 27 28.65 4.19 -15.87
CA LEU A 27 29.93 4.88 -15.81
C LEU A 27 31.02 3.98 -16.38
N ASN A 28 31.23 4.06 -17.69
CA ASN A 28 32.35 3.39 -18.32
C ASN A 28 33.64 4.13 -17.98
N LEU A 29 34.69 3.40 -17.61
CA LEU A 29 36.02 3.97 -17.40
C LEU A 29 37.02 3.25 -18.31
N PRO A 30 38.09 3.93 -18.75
CA PRO A 30 39.11 3.32 -19.58
C PRO A 30 39.89 2.23 -18.84
N GLU A 31 40.52 1.34 -19.62
CA GLU A 31 41.42 0.31 -19.07
C GLU A 31 42.52 0.96 -18.22
N GLY A 32 42.90 0.32 -17.12
CA GLY A 32 43.87 0.86 -16.16
C GLY A 32 43.24 1.42 -14.88
N PHE A 33 41.93 1.67 -14.85
CA PHE A 33 41.21 1.98 -13.62
C PHE A 33 40.51 0.76 -13.00
N ARG A 34 40.60 0.64 -11.67
CA ARG A 34 39.68 -0.18 -10.87
C ARG A 34 38.66 0.74 -10.23
N VAL A 35 37.39 0.35 -10.29
CA VAL A 35 36.26 1.16 -9.83
C VAL A 35 35.46 0.37 -8.82
N TYR A 36 35.27 0.95 -7.65
CA TYR A 36 34.40 0.41 -6.61
C TYR A 36 33.26 1.40 -6.42
N GLN A 37 32.07 1.02 -6.90
CA GLN A 37 30.87 1.83 -6.75
C GLN A 37 30.15 1.47 -5.46
N GLU A 38 29.72 2.49 -4.73
CA GLU A 38 28.82 2.33 -3.60
C GLU A 38 27.37 2.24 -4.09
N GLN A 39 26.48 1.77 -3.21
CA GLN A 39 25.05 1.75 -3.52
C GLN A 39 24.54 3.18 -3.75
N PRO A 40 23.90 3.50 -4.89
CA PRO A 40 23.41 4.83 -5.18
C PRO A 40 22.43 5.34 -4.14
N GLN A 41 22.62 6.56 -3.65
CA GLN A 41 21.68 7.19 -2.73
C GLN A 41 20.63 7.97 -3.52
N VAL A 42 19.36 7.62 -3.32
CA VAL A 42 18.22 8.25 -4.00
C VAL A 42 17.35 8.96 -2.98
N LYS A 43 17.06 10.24 -3.20
CA LYS A 43 16.22 11.08 -2.36
C LYS A 43 15.18 11.78 -3.22
N GLY A 44 13.98 11.96 -2.68
CA GLY A 44 12.91 12.74 -3.29
C GLY A 44 12.22 13.57 -2.24
N ALA A 45 11.89 14.82 -2.56
CA ALA A 45 11.14 15.71 -1.68
C ALA A 45 10.31 16.70 -2.50
N GLU A 46 9.21 17.17 -1.92
CA GLU A 46 8.46 18.28 -2.48
C GLU A 46 9.07 19.61 -2.03
N ARG A 47 9.33 20.52 -2.97
CA ARG A 47 9.89 21.85 -2.73
C ARG A 47 9.10 22.86 -3.55
N ALA A 48 8.51 23.85 -2.88
CA ALA A 48 7.71 24.90 -3.52
C ALA A 48 6.61 24.35 -4.47
N GLY A 49 5.91 23.29 -4.05
CA GLY A 49 4.84 22.65 -4.82
C GLY A 49 5.32 21.81 -6.01
N ARG A 50 6.63 21.57 -6.15
CA ARG A 50 7.22 20.73 -7.21
C ARG A 50 7.98 19.56 -6.60
N LEU A 51 7.89 18.41 -7.26
CA LEU A 51 8.63 17.24 -6.86
C LEU A 51 10.09 17.38 -7.30
N VAL A 52 11.04 17.20 -6.40
CA VAL A 52 12.47 17.22 -6.72
C VAL A 52 13.08 15.90 -6.33
N ALA A 53 13.72 15.24 -7.30
CA ALA A 53 14.44 14.00 -7.11
C ALA A 53 15.94 14.19 -7.31
N GLN A 54 16.73 13.48 -6.51
CA GLN A 54 18.19 13.49 -6.57
C GLN A 54 18.72 12.06 -6.42
N LYS A 55 19.60 11.65 -7.33
CA LYS A 55 20.39 10.41 -7.24
C LYS A 55 21.87 10.79 -7.15
N VAL A 56 22.55 10.31 -6.11
CA VAL A 56 23.98 10.51 -5.87
C VAL A 56 24.68 9.18 -6.05
N ILE A 57 25.66 9.15 -6.95
CA ILE A 57 26.48 7.99 -7.26
C ILE A 57 27.91 8.29 -6.80
N THR A 58 28.40 7.49 -5.87
CA THR A 58 29.76 7.61 -5.33
C THR A 58 30.59 6.42 -5.81
N SER A 59 31.79 6.70 -6.32
CA SER A 59 32.69 5.67 -6.82
C SER A 59 34.13 5.98 -6.41
N ALA A 60 34.82 5.00 -5.83
CA ALA A 60 36.26 5.06 -5.62
C ALA A 60 36.96 4.54 -6.88
N ILE A 61 37.83 5.37 -7.46
CA ILE A 61 38.60 5.08 -8.67
C ILE A 61 40.07 4.93 -8.25
N ILE A 62 40.69 3.81 -8.61
CA ILE A 62 42.10 3.53 -8.35
C ILE A 62 42.79 3.31 -9.69
N ALA A 63 43.84 4.09 -9.97
CA ALA A 63 44.68 3.92 -11.15
C ALA A 63 45.74 2.85 -10.90
N ASN A 64 45.83 1.84 -11.77
CA ASN A 64 46.79 0.74 -11.65
C ASN A 64 48.13 1.05 -12.32
N SER A 65 48.15 1.92 -13.32
CA SER A 65 49.35 2.37 -14.03
C SER A 65 49.39 3.91 -14.10
N PRO A 66 50.59 4.48 -14.22
CA PRO A 66 50.74 5.89 -14.54
C PRO A 66 50.39 6.13 -16.00
N GLY A 67 49.92 7.34 -16.30
CA GLY A 67 49.51 7.71 -17.65
C GLY A 67 48.43 8.78 -17.70
N GLU A 68 48.06 9.14 -18.91
CA GLU A 68 46.94 10.05 -19.19
C GLU A 68 45.70 9.21 -19.46
N TYR A 69 44.62 9.47 -18.73
CA TYR A 69 43.35 8.76 -18.89
C TYR A 69 42.20 9.73 -19.15
N GLU A 70 41.31 9.35 -20.04
CA GLU A 70 40.09 10.10 -20.31
C GLU A 70 38.89 9.47 -19.58
N LEU A 71 38.27 10.23 -18.67
CA LEU A 71 36.96 9.90 -18.13
C LEU A 71 35.92 10.27 -19.20
N PRO A 72 35.17 9.30 -19.76
CA PRO A 72 34.23 9.61 -20.82
C PRO A 72 33.08 10.47 -20.32
N GLU A 73 32.49 11.21 -21.25
CA GLU A 73 31.26 11.94 -21.01
C GLU A 73 30.12 11.01 -20.61
N VAL A 74 29.20 11.52 -19.78
CA VAL A 74 27.98 10.81 -19.39
C VAL A 74 26.79 11.56 -19.92
N LYS A 75 25.96 10.87 -20.72
CA LYS A 75 24.80 11.45 -21.40
C LYS A 75 23.52 10.90 -20.79
N VAL A 76 22.55 11.77 -20.56
CA VAL A 76 21.21 11.41 -20.07
C VAL A 76 20.17 12.07 -20.97
N SER A 77 19.41 11.25 -21.69
CA SER A 77 18.26 11.70 -22.47
C SER A 77 17.02 11.77 -21.59
N TRP A 78 16.23 12.82 -21.73
CA TRP A 78 15.04 13.07 -20.91
C TRP A 78 14.00 13.86 -21.70
N TRP A 79 12.72 13.68 -21.35
CA TRP A 79 11.64 14.47 -21.95
C TRP A 79 11.54 15.82 -21.23
N ASN A 80 11.72 16.90 -21.98
CA ASN A 80 11.56 18.25 -21.45
C ASN A 80 10.10 18.67 -21.57
N SER A 81 9.41 18.76 -20.43
CA SER A 81 8.00 19.16 -20.36
C SER A 81 7.76 20.64 -20.66
N GLN A 82 8.79 21.49 -20.69
CA GLN A 82 8.67 22.90 -21.05
C GLN A 82 8.72 23.12 -22.57
N THR A 83 9.54 22.33 -23.27
CA THR A 83 9.70 22.40 -24.73
C THR A 83 8.91 21.34 -25.48
N ASP A 84 8.36 20.36 -24.75
CA ASP A 84 7.65 19.17 -25.25
C ASP A 84 8.47 18.35 -26.26
N GLN A 85 9.76 18.17 -25.95
CA GLN A 85 10.73 17.50 -26.81
C GLN A 85 11.69 16.61 -26.02
N LEU A 86 12.35 15.68 -26.72
CA LEU A 86 13.44 14.89 -26.16
C LEU A 86 14.71 15.73 -26.11
N ASP A 87 15.16 16.06 -24.90
CA ASP A 87 16.41 16.77 -24.64
C ASP A 87 17.48 15.82 -24.08
N GLN A 88 18.72 16.31 -24.05
CA GLN A 88 19.86 15.57 -23.54
C GLN A 88 20.75 16.45 -22.66
N THR A 89 21.03 15.96 -21.45
CA THR A 89 22.00 16.57 -20.54
C THR A 89 23.31 15.79 -20.62
N VAL A 90 24.43 16.50 -20.66
CA VAL A 90 25.76 15.92 -20.79
C VAL A 90 26.64 16.37 -19.62
N LEU A 91 27.19 15.41 -18.90
CA LEU A 91 28.34 15.63 -18.02
C LEU A 91 29.60 15.49 -18.88
N PRO A 92 30.38 16.57 -19.10
CA PRO A 92 31.52 16.53 -19.99
C PRO A 92 32.58 15.55 -19.50
N GLY A 93 33.23 14.88 -20.45
CA GLY A 93 34.41 14.07 -20.18
C GLY A 93 35.55 14.90 -19.59
N ARG A 94 36.46 14.25 -18.87
CA ARG A 94 37.61 14.91 -18.24
C ARG A 94 38.85 14.06 -18.35
N THR A 95 39.94 14.67 -18.77
CA THR A 95 41.26 14.04 -18.76
C THR A 95 41.88 14.13 -17.37
N VAL A 96 42.49 13.04 -16.92
CA VAL A 96 43.19 12.93 -15.65
C VAL A 96 44.59 12.42 -15.90
N GLN A 97 45.58 13.14 -15.40
CA GLN A 97 46.97 12.70 -15.38
C GLN A 97 47.24 11.91 -14.10
N VAL A 98 47.72 10.68 -14.25
CA VAL A 98 48.15 9.84 -13.13
C VAL A 98 49.67 9.80 -13.11
N GLU A 99 50.25 10.38 -12.06
CA GLU A 99 51.69 10.31 -11.79
C GLU A 99 52.07 8.95 -11.20
N ALA A 100 53.24 8.45 -11.58
CA ALA A 100 53.82 7.22 -11.04
C ALA A 100 54.14 7.39 -9.55
N ASP A 101 53.87 6.36 -8.77
CA ASP A 101 54.32 6.31 -7.38
C ASP A 101 55.70 5.63 -7.33
N PRO A 102 56.78 6.32 -6.92
CA PRO A 102 58.14 5.77 -6.92
C PRO A 102 58.33 4.60 -5.94
N THR A 103 57.35 4.32 -5.07
CA THR A 103 57.37 3.18 -4.15
C THR A 103 56.60 1.96 -4.66
N GLN A 104 55.92 2.07 -5.80
CA GLN A 104 55.13 1.00 -6.38
C GLN A 104 55.88 0.40 -7.59
N PRO A 105 56.09 -0.94 -7.66
CA PRO A 105 56.76 -1.52 -8.81
C PRO A 105 55.92 -1.31 -10.08
N ASP A 106 56.55 -0.81 -11.14
CA ASP A 106 55.97 -0.86 -12.48
C ASP A 106 55.58 -2.30 -12.80
N ALA A 107 54.32 -2.53 -13.14
CA ALA A 107 53.89 -3.80 -13.70
C ALA A 107 54.42 -3.89 -15.14
N THR A 108 55.68 -4.30 -15.28
CA THR A 108 56.30 -4.66 -16.55
C THR A 108 55.42 -5.72 -17.24
N PRO A 109 55.08 -5.58 -18.54
CA PRO A 109 54.47 -6.67 -19.29
C PRO A 109 55.41 -7.89 -19.21
N PRO A 110 54.93 -9.10 -18.91
CA PRO A 110 55.82 -10.25 -18.81
C PRO A 110 56.46 -10.50 -20.18
N ALA A 111 57.79 -10.41 -20.21
CA ALA A 111 58.59 -10.84 -21.34
C ALA A 111 58.31 -12.33 -21.62
N GLN A 112 58.11 -12.65 -22.90
CA GLN A 112 57.97 -14.01 -23.40
C GLN A 112 59.25 -14.79 -23.09
N GLY A 113 59.19 -15.64 -22.05
CA GLY A 113 60.17 -16.68 -21.77
C GLY A 113 59.84 -17.98 -22.53
N PRO A 114 60.83 -18.84 -22.81
CA PRO A 114 60.64 -19.99 -23.68
C PRO A 114 59.68 -21.02 -23.10
N THR A 115 58.83 -21.54 -23.98
CA THR A 115 57.91 -22.65 -23.77
C THR A 115 58.61 -23.84 -23.10
N LEU A 116 58.32 -24.05 -21.81
CA LEU A 116 58.40 -25.37 -21.19
C LEU A 116 56.97 -25.86 -21.03
N THR A 117 56.63 -26.83 -21.87
CA THR A 117 55.41 -27.64 -21.79
C THR A 117 55.28 -28.24 -20.38
N PRO A 118 54.23 -27.91 -19.61
CA PRO A 118 53.87 -28.71 -18.47
C PRO A 118 53.17 -29.97 -19.01
N SER A 119 53.78 -31.12 -18.76
CA SER A 119 53.13 -32.42 -18.90
C SER A 119 51.87 -32.43 -18.02
N ALA A 120 50.71 -32.53 -18.66
CA ALA A 120 49.43 -32.62 -17.99
C ALA A 120 49.31 -34.00 -17.31
N SER A 121 49.67 -34.09 -16.03
CA SER A 121 49.08 -35.09 -15.14
C SER A 121 47.76 -34.55 -14.64
N ALA A 122 46.70 -34.84 -15.40
CA ALA A 122 45.33 -34.69 -14.95
C ALA A 122 45.04 -35.73 -13.86
N THR A 123 45.20 -35.33 -12.59
CA THR A 123 44.54 -35.98 -11.46
C THR A 123 43.31 -35.15 -11.13
N PRO A 124 42.09 -35.73 -11.18
CA PRO A 124 40.83 -35.00 -11.19
C PRO A 124 40.60 -34.22 -9.89
N PRO A 125 39.89 -33.08 -9.93
CA PRO A 125 39.46 -32.39 -8.73
C PRO A 125 38.59 -33.35 -7.90
N GLN A 126 39.00 -33.58 -6.66
CA GLN A 126 38.15 -34.19 -5.65
C GLN A 126 36.88 -33.33 -5.57
N ALA A 127 35.78 -33.88 -6.07
CA ALA A 127 34.46 -33.30 -5.89
C ALA A 127 34.19 -33.26 -4.39
N VAL A 128 34.38 -32.10 -3.79
CA VAL A 128 33.72 -31.80 -2.52
C VAL A 128 32.24 -32.13 -2.73
N SER A 129 31.72 -33.03 -1.91
CA SER A 129 30.35 -33.48 -2.00
C SER A 129 29.43 -32.29 -1.67
N ASN A 130 29.01 -31.59 -2.72
CA ASN A 130 28.01 -30.51 -2.69
C ASN A 130 26.62 -31.02 -2.32
N TRP A 131 26.49 -32.31 -2.01
CA TRP A 131 25.22 -33.01 -1.82
C TRP A 131 24.39 -32.41 -0.68
N ARG A 132 25.03 -31.87 0.36
CA ARG A 132 24.34 -31.32 1.53
C ARG A 132 23.84 -29.87 1.35
N TRP A 133 24.32 -29.12 0.35
CA TRP A 133 23.93 -27.72 0.14
C TRP A 133 22.68 -27.57 -0.75
N ASN A 134 22.36 -28.58 -1.58
CA ASN A 134 21.18 -28.54 -2.45
C ASN A 134 19.87 -28.88 -1.73
N TYR A 135 19.89 -29.63 -0.63
CA TYR A 135 18.67 -29.94 0.12
C TYR A 135 18.11 -28.72 0.84
N THR A 136 18.95 -27.84 1.40
CA THR A 136 18.46 -26.65 2.11
C THR A 136 17.80 -25.68 1.14
N SER A 137 18.40 -25.45 -0.02
CA SER A 137 17.81 -24.63 -1.09
C SER A 137 16.53 -25.25 -1.66
N SER A 138 16.52 -26.57 -1.90
CA SER A 138 15.32 -27.28 -2.39
C SER A 138 14.20 -27.31 -1.36
N LEU A 139 14.52 -27.45 -0.07
CA LEU A 139 13.56 -27.42 1.03
C LEU A 139 12.96 -26.02 1.21
N LEU A 140 13.80 -24.97 1.13
CA LEU A 140 13.33 -23.59 1.15
C LEU A 140 12.44 -23.28 -0.06
N LEU A 141 12.82 -23.74 -1.27
CA LEU A 141 12.05 -23.53 -2.47
C LEU A 141 10.68 -24.24 -2.41
N THR A 142 10.66 -25.48 -1.92
CA THR A 142 9.39 -26.23 -1.74
C THR A 142 8.52 -25.60 -0.65
N CYS A 143 9.10 -25.13 0.46
CA CYS A 143 8.36 -24.42 1.50
C CYS A 143 7.81 -23.07 0.98
N TRP A 144 8.58 -22.35 0.18
CA TRP A 144 8.16 -21.11 -0.47
C TRP A 144 7.03 -21.34 -1.49
N LEU A 145 7.13 -22.38 -2.32
CA LEU A 145 6.07 -22.77 -3.25
C LEU A 145 4.79 -23.20 -2.52
N LEU A 146 4.91 -23.93 -1.39
CA LEU A 146 3.77 -24.35 -0.58
C LEU A 146 3.05 -23.14 0.04
N THR A 147 3.81 -22.18 0.58
CA THR A 147 3.24 -20.94 1.14
C THR A 147 2.61 -20.08 0.07
N LEU A 148 3.21 -19.97 -1.12
CA LEU A 148 2.62 -19.28 -2.27
C LEU A 148 1.32 -19.95 -2.73
N LEU A 149 1.30 -21.28 -2.82
CA LEU A 149 0.09 -22.06 -3.17
C LEU A 149 -1.01 -21.89 -2.13
N LEU A 150 -0.68 -21.94 -0.84
CA LEU A 150 -1.64 -21.70 0.24
C LEU A 150 -2.18 -20.27 0.20
N PHE A 151 -1.32 -19.27 -0.06
CA PHE A 151 -1.73 -17.88 -0.19
C PHE A 151 -2.65 -17.67 -1.39
N ILE A 152 -2.33 -18.27 -2.55
CA ILE A 152 -3.19 -18.23 -3.74
C ILE A 152 -4.51 -18.95 -3.47
N TYR A 153 -4.48 -20.12 -2.83
CA TYR A 153 -5.67 -20.88 -2.48
C TYR A 153 -6.58 -20.10 -1.51
N GLN A 154 -6.00 -19.48 -0.46
CA GLN A 154 -6.73 -18.61 0.45
C GLN A 154 -7.28 -17.38 -0.27
N ARG A 155 -6.52 -16.76 -1.18
CA ARG A 155 -6.97 -15.62 -1.98
C ARG A 155 -8.11 -16.00 -2.92
N VAL A 156 -8.07 -17.17 -3.54
CA VAL A 156 -9.14 -17.71 -4.39
C VAL A 156 -10.37 -18.04 -3.55
N LEU A 157 -10.21 -18.68 -2.39
CA LEU A 157 -11.32 -18.92 -1.47
C LEU A 157 -11.93 -17.62 -0.96
N TRP A 158 -11.12 -16.62 -0.61
CA TRP A 158 -11.58 -15.30 -0.21
C TRP A 158 -12.28 -14.55 -1.34
N GLN A 159 -11.77 -14.65 -2.57
CA GLN A 159 -12.43 -14.10 -3.75
C GLN A 159 -13.75 -14.82 -4.04
N LYS A 160 -13.82 -16.15 -3.86
CA LYS A 160 -15.07 -16.92 -3.98
C LYS A 160 -16.05 -16.58 -2.88
N HIS A 161 -15.60 -16.40 -1.63
CA HIS A 161 -16.45 -15.94 -0.53
C HIS A 161 -16.93 -14.50 -0.76
N ARG A 162 -16.07 -13.60 -1.25
CA ARG A 162 -16.46 -12.24 -1.64
C ARG A 162 -17.39 -12.23 -2.85
N ALA A 163 -17.18 -13.11 -3.83
CA ALA A 163 -18.05 -13.26 -4.99
C ALA A 163 -19.40 -13.86 -4.59
N TYR A 164 -19.43 -14.82 -3.66
CA TYR A 164 -20.66 -15.36 -3.08
C TYR A 164 -21.39 -14.31 -2.25
N GLN A 165 -20.69 -13.49 -1.45
CA GLN A 165 -21.27 -12.35 -0.75
C GLN A 165 -21.74 -11.25 -1.70
N ALA A 166 -20.99 -10.98 -2.78
CA ALA A 166 -21.36 -10.02 -3.81
C ALA A 166 -22.54 -10.51 -4.66
N GLN A 167 -22.63 -11.81 -4.93
CA GLN A 167 -23.79 -12.42 -5.58
C GLN A 167 -24.99 -12.50 -4.63
N ALA A 168 -24.80 -12.73 -3.33
CA ALA A 168 -25.86 -12.58 -2.33
C ALA A 168 -26.35 -11.11 -2.25
N ALA A 169 -25.44 -10.14 -2.32
CA ALA A 169 -25.77 -8.71 -2.37
C ALA A 169 -26.38 -8.28 -3.71
N ALA A 170 -25.97 -8.87 -4.84
CA ALA A 170 -26.52 -8.59 -6.17
C ALA A 170 -27.88 -9.29 -6.37
N SER A 171 -28.10 -10.45 -5.75
CA SER A 171 -29.41 -11.11 -5.67
C SER A 171 -30.34 -10.39 -4.70
N ALA A 172 -29.79 -9.58 -3.79
CA ALA A 172 -30.54 -8.57 -3.02
C ALA A 172 -30.85 -7.29 -3.83
N GLY A 173 -30.47 -7.25 -5.12
CA GLY A 173 -30.83 -6.21 -6.10
C GLY A 173 -32.31 -6.19 -6.52
N ASN A 174 -33.22 -6.46 -5.57
CA ASN A 174 -34.59 -5.93 -5.52
C ASN A 174 -35.23 -6.05 -4.11
N THR A 175 -34.44 -6.40 -3.09
CA THR A 175 -34.87 -6.45 -1.69
C THR A 175 -33.69 -6.09 -0.81
N GLY A 176 -33.53 -4.80 -0.50
CA GLY A 176 -32.67 -4.39 0.61
C GLY A 176 -33.04 -5.14 1.90
N PRO A 177 -32.16 -5.21 2.91
CA PRO A 177 -32.46 -5.88 4.17
C PRO A 177 -33.78 -5.33 4.73
N ARG A 178 -34.84 -6.14 4.65
CA ARG A 178 -36.15 -5.76 5.15
C ARG A 178 -36.06 -5.70 6.66
N TYR A 179 -36.74 -4.71 7.22
CA TYR A 179 -36.91 -4.61 8.66
C TYR A 179 -37.56 -5.89 9.22
N ASP A 180 -36.94 -6.50 10.23
CA ASP A 180 -37.51 -7.64 10.97
C ASP A 180 -37.58 -7.28 12.47
N SER A 181 -38.79 -7.29 13.01
CA SER A 181 -39.04 -6.99 14.42
C SER A 181 -38.40 -8.01 15.36
N LYS A 182 -38.25 -9.26 14.93
CA LYS A 182 -37.54 -10.28 15.72
C LYS A 182 -36.04 -10.00 15.77
N ALA A 183 -35.46 -9.53 14.66
CA ALA A 183 -34.05 -9.16 14.60
C ALA A 183 -33.73 -7.96 15.50
N LEU A 184 -34.63 -6.97 15.55
CA LEU A 184 -34.52 -5.86 16.51
C LEU A 184 -34.61 -6.36 17.96
N ARG A 185 -35.57 -7.25 18.27
CA ARG A 185 -35.72 -7.83 19.61
C ARG A 185 -34.48 -8.60 20.06
N THR A 186 -33.89 -9.40 19.18
CA THR A 186 -32.66 -10.15 19.48
C THR A 186 -31.49 -9.20 19.72
N ALA A 187 -31.31 -8.18 18.88
CA ALA A 187 -30.26 -7.18 19.07
C ALA A 187 -30.40 -6.41 20.40
N CYS A 188 -31.63 -6.11 20.81
CA CYS A 188 -31.92 -5.51 22.11
C CYS A 188 -31.61 -6.46 23.28
N LYS A 189 -31.96 -7.74 23.19
CA LYS A 189 -31.67 -8.74 24.23
C LYS A 189 -30.19 -9.02 24.41
N GLU A 190 -29.45 -9.08 23.31
CA GLU A 190 -27.99 -9.30 23.30
C GLU A 190 -27.21 -8.02 23.66
N ASN A 191 -27.91 -6.92 23.94
CA ASN A 191 -27.34 -5.61 24.21
C ASN A 191 -26.34 -5.15 23.12
N ASN A 192 -26.60 -5.53 21.87
CA ASN A 192 -25.75 -5.21 20.74
C ASN A 192 -26.16 -3.86 20.12
N LYS A 193 -25.49 -2.80 20.57
CA LYS A 193 -25.72 -1.41 20.14
C LYS A 193 -25.67 -1.24 18.62
N GLY A 194 -24.70 -1.89 17.96
CA GLY A 194 -24.49 -1.78 16.51
C GLY A 194 -25.63 -2.41 15.72
N ALA A 195 -26.04 -3.63 16.10
CA ALA A 195 -27.16 -4.32 15.48
C ALA A 195 -28.49 -3.59 15.72
N ALA A 196 -28.72 -3.07 16.93
CA ALA A 196 -29.90 -2.28 17.27
C ALA A 196 -30.01 -1.00 16.40
N LYS A 197 -28.90 -0.27 16.21
CA LYS A 197 -28.83 0.88 15.30
C LYS A 197 -29.28 0.52 13.88
N GLN A 198 -28.72 -0.56 13.33
CA GLN A 198 -29.01 -0.97 11.95
C GLN A 198 -30.49 -1.29 11.79
N GLN A 199 -31.06 -2.08 12.70
CA GLN A 199 -32.47 -2.46 12.65
C GLN A 199 -33.42 -1.26 12.80
N LEU A 200 -33.09 -0.30 13.67
CA LEU A 200 -33.87 0.95 13.79
C LEU A 200 -33.85 1.79 12.51
N LEU A 201 -32.71 1.90 11.82
CA LEU A 201 -32.61 2.62 10.56
C LEU A 201 -33.35 1.91 9.42
N LEU A 202 -33.35 0.58 9.41
CA LEU A 202 -34.16 -0.20 8.47
C LEU A 202 -35.65 -0.03 8.72
N TRP A 203 -36.06 0.00 10.00
CA TRP A 203 -37.44 0.31 10.39
C TRP A 203 -37.84 1.72 9.94
N ALA A 204 -37.00 2.73 10.16
CA ALA A 204 -37.27 4.11 9.77
C ALA A 204 -37.45 4.26 8.25
N ARG A 205 -36.68 3.51 7.46
CA ARG A 205 -36.85 3.40 6.00
C ARG A 205 -38.16 2.71 5.63
N HIS A 206 -38.53 1.64 6.32
CA HIS A 206 -39.76 0.90 6.08
C HIS A 206 -41.01 1.76 6.32
N GLN A 207 -40.99 2.58 7.37
CA GLN A 207 -42.09 3.52 7.70
C GLN A 207 -42.02 4.83 6.88
N ASN A 208 -41.08 4.93 5.93
CA ASN A 208 -40.85 6.12 5.10
C ASN A 208 -40.59 7.41 5.91
N ILE A 209 -40.06 7.27 7.14
CA ILE A 209 -39.72 8.39 8.03
C ILE A 209 -38.39 9.01 7.58
N LEU A 210 -37.44 8.19 7.12
CA LEU A 210 -36.13 8.62 6.63
C LEU A 210 -35.70 7.80 5.42
N ALA A 211 -35.34 8.44 4.31
CA ALA A 211 -34.74 7.78 3.15
C ALA A 211 -33.24 7.49 3.37
N THR A 212 -32.51 8.47 3.90
CA THR A 212 -31.09 8.40 4.25
C THR A 212 -30.87 9.17 5.56
N GLY A 213 -30.21 8.57 6.55
CA GLY A 213 -30.03 9.24 7.83
C GLY A 213 -29.33 8.42 8.91
N SER A 214 -29.02 9.09 10.01
CA SER A 214 -28.44 8.55 11.24
C SER A 214 -29.49 8.48 12.35
N LEU A 215 -29.16 7.86 13.50
CA LEU A 215 -30.06 7.80 14.66
C LEU A 215 -30.45 9.20 15.17
N SER A 216 -29.58 10.20 15.01
CA SER A 216 -29.89 11.59 15.36
C SER A 216 -31.06 12.14 14.53
N ALA A 217 -31.02 11.94 13.22
CA ALA A 217 -32.10 12.36 12.32
C ALA A 217 -33.43 11.65 12.64
N LEU A 218 -33.34 10.40 13.12
CA LEU A 218 -34.49 9.62 13.56
C LEU A 218 -35.13 10.25 14.82
N GLY A 219 -34.33 10.64 15.81
CA GLY A 219 -34.82 11.30 17.03
C GLY A 219 -35.49 12.66 16.80
N GLU A 220 -35.16 13.35 15.70
CA GLU A 220 -35.81 14.61 15.32
C GLU A 220 -37.20 14.42 14.70
N HIS A 221 -37.42 13.31 13.99
CA HIS A 221 -38.69 13.03 13.30
C HIS A 221 -39.70 12.24 14.15
N ILE A 222 -39.26 11.70 15.29
CA ILE A 222 -40.10 10.94 16.23
C ILE A 222 -40.74 11.90 17.25
N ARG A 223 -41.99 11.59 17.67
CA ARG A 223 -42.71 12.31 18.73
C ARG A 223 -41.90 12.31 20.05
N PRO A 224 -41.86 13.42 20.81
CA PRO A 224 -41.23 13.43 22.13
C PRO A 224 -41.87 12.36 23.04
N GLY A 225 -41.03 11.57 23.71
CA GLY A 225 -41.44 10.49 24.60
C GLY A 225 -40.28 9.57 24.94
N MET A 226 -40.56 8.51 25.72
CA MET A 226 -39.57 7.54 26.20
C MET A 226 -38.75 6.91 25.05
N PHE A 227 -39.35 6.73 23.88
CA PHE A 227 -38.65 6.18 22.71
C PHE A 227 -37.55 7.11 22.19
N LYS A 228 -37.80 8.44 22.15
CA LYS A 228 -36.80 9.42 21.72
C LYS A 228 -35.60 9.43 22.66
N GLU A 229 -35.84 9.44 23.97
CA GLU A 229 -34.77 9.39 24.98
C GLU A 229 -33.92 8.12 24.85
N GLN A 230 -34.55 6.97 24.60
CA GLN A 230 -33.82 5.70 24.39
C GLN A 230 -33.00 5.68 23.09
N VAL A 231 -33.47 6.33 22.02
CA VAL A 231 -32.71 6.49 20.77
C VAL A 231 -31.51 7.42 20.96
N GLU A 232 -31.67 8.50 21.72
CA GLU A 232 -30.59 9.42 22.09
C GLU A 232 -29.56 8.75 23.01
N GLN A 233 -30.01 7.95 23.99
CA GLN A 233 -29.12 7.14 24.84
C GLN A 233 -28.36 6.10 24.03
N LEU A 234 -28.99 5.43 23.06
CA LEU A 234 -28.30 4.51 22.13
C LEU A 234 -27.24 5.25 21.31
N ASN A 235 -27.57 6.46 20.83
CA ASN A 235 -26.64 7.28 20.05
C ASN A 235 -25.44 7.73 20.90
N ALA A 236 -25.68 8.20 22.13
CA ALA A 236 -24.65 8.54 23.11
C ALA A 236 -23.79 7.32 23.48
N ALA A 237 -24.40 6.14 23.61
CA ALA A 237 -23.67 4.91 23.93
C ALA A 237 -22.84 4.35 22.76
N LEU A 238 -23.08 4.83 21.53
CA LEU A 238 -22.35 4.45 20.31
C LEU A 238 -21.26 5.45 19.92
N TYR A 239 -21.49 6.74 20.15
CA TYR A 239 -20.59 7.82 19.68
C TYR A 239 -20.11 8.75 20.79
N GLY A 240 -20.64 8.65 22.00
CA GLY A 240 -20.20 9.43 23.15
C GLY A 240 -19.01 8.80 23.85
N ASP A 241 -18.19 9.64 24.47
CA ASP A 241 -17.00 9.26 25.25
C ASP A 241 -17.36 8.69 26.64
N SER A 242 -18.65 8.73 26.99
CA SER A 242 -19.17 8.26 28.28
C SER A 242 -19.64 6.81 28.17
N ALA A 243 -19.24 5.97 29.14
CA ALA A 243 -19.77 4.63 29.33
C ALA A 243 -21.24 4.68 29.82
N VAL A 244 -22.14 5.16 28.97
CA VAL A 244 -23.57 5.14 29.23
C VAL A 244 -24.02 3.69 29.26
N ASN A 245 -24.57 3.28 30.40
CA ASN A 245 -25.17 1.95 30.60
C ASN A 245 -26.48 1.86 29.81
N TRP A 246 -26.34 1.63 28.51
CA TRP A 246 -27.46 1.38 27.62
C TRP A 246 -28.00 -0.05 27.86
N HIS A 247 -29.32 -0.15 27.98
CA HIS A 247 -30.04 -1.41 28.19
C HIS A 247 -31.02 -1.61 27.04
N GLY A 248 -30.72 -2.58 26.16
CA GLY A 248 -31.53 -2.80 24.97
C GLY A 248 -32.99 -3.21 25.23
N GLU A 249 -33.31 -3.81 26.38
CA GLU A 249 -34.69 -4.17 26.73
C GLU A 249 -35.59 -2.94 26.92
N LEU A 250 -35.06 -1.85 27.50
CA LEU A 250 -35.79 -0.59 27.68
C LEU A 250 -36.10 0.06 26.32
N LEU A 251 -35.14 0.02 25.39
CA LEU A 251 -35.34 0.48 24.02
C LEU A 251 -36.44 -0.34 23.31
N TRP A 252 -36.43 -1.67 23.48
CA TRP A 252 -37.43 -2.54 22.87
C TRP A 252 -38.84 -2.25 23.39
N GLN A 253 -39.00 -2.08 24.70
CA GLN A 253 -40.29 -1.71 25.32
C GLN A 253 -40.78 -0.37 24.79
N ALA A 254 -39.94 0.67 24.84
CA ALA A 254 -40.29 2.00 24.36
C ALA A 254 -40.66 2.02 22.87
N TRP A 255 -39.94 1.23 22.06
CA TRP A 255 -40.24 1.08 20.63
C TRP A 255 -41.56 0.33 20.38
N SER A 256 -41.82 -0.75 21.13
CA SER A 256 -43.07 -1.51 21.03
C SER A 256 -44.27 -0.63 21.38
N ASP A 257 -44.18 0.14 22.47
CA ASP A 257 -45.24 1.05 22.89
C ASP A 257 -45.50 2.14 21.85
N TYR A 258 -44.43 2.70 21.27
CA TYR A 258 -44.51 3.68 20.18
C TYR A 258 -45.27 3.13 18.96
N GLN A 259 -44.98 1.89 18.54
CA GLN A 259 -45.70 1.27 17.41
C GLN A 259 -47.19 1.06 17.69
N HIS A 260 -47.54 0.63 18.90
CA HIS A 260 -48.93 0.42 19.28
C HIS A 260 -49.71 1.74 19.35
N ASP A 261 -49.08 2.83 19.77
CA ASP A 261 -49.69 4.16 19.82
C ASP A 261 -49.89 4.78 18.42
N GLU A 262 -48.92 4.59 17.52
CA GLU A 262 -49.04 4.97 16.11
C GLU A 262 -50.18 4.19 15.41
N ALA A 263 -50.30 2.89 15.67
CA ALA A 263 -51.39 2.08 15.12
C ALA A 263 -52.77 2.54 15.61
N LYS A 264 -52.89 2.93 16.89
CA LYS A 264 -54.13 3.48 17.46
C LYS A 264 -54.48 4.86 16.89
N THR A 265 -53.49 5.71 16.70
CA THR A 265 -53.66 7.07 16.15
C THR A 265 -54.05 7.03 14.67
N ALA A 266 -53.45 6.13 13.88
CA ALA A 266 -53.83 5.90 12.48
C ALA A 266 -55.29 5.42 12.35
N THR A 267 -55.72 4.52 13.24
CA THR A 267 -57.11 4.02 13.25
C THR A 267 -58.12 5.11 13.61
N LYS A 268 -57.78 6.03 14.54
CA LYS A 268 -58.67 7.14 14.94
C LYS A 268 -58.81 8.21 13.86
N THR A 269 -57.79 8.39 13.02
CA THR A 269 -57.76 9.43 11.97
C THR A 269 -58.49 9.00 10.70
N LEU A 270 -58.72 7.69 10.49
CA LEU A 270 -59.36 7.13 9.29
C LEU A 270 -60.89 7.02 9.34
N LEU A 271 -61.55 7.41 10.44
CA LEU A 271 -63.02 7.40 10.54
C LEU A 271 -63.57 8.83 10.68
N PRO A 272 -64.02 9.46 9.58
CA PRO A 272 -64.91 10.61 9.65
C PRO A 272 -66.22 10.20 10.34
N PRO A 273 -66.80 11.01 11.25
CA PRO A 273 -68.11 10.72 11.83
C PRO A 273 -69.17 10.78 10.72
N LEU A 274 -69.80 9.63 10.44
CA LEU A 274 -70.75 9.43 9.33
C LEU A 274 -72.19 9.90 9.61
N TYR A 275 -72.43 10.69 10.67
CA TYR A 275 -73.75 11.25 10.95
C TYR A 275 -73.64 12.72 11.40
N PRO A 276 -74.20 13.67 10.65
CA PRO A 276 -74.66 14.92 11.23
C PRO A 276 -75.95 14.67 12.04
N GLU A 277 -75.98 15.15 13.27
CA GLU A 277 -77.17 15.17 14.14
C GLU A 277 -78.31 15.89 13.42
N GLN A 278 -79.45 15.22 13.25
CA GLN A 278 -80.66 15.80 12.69
C GLN A 278 -81.24 16.82 13.68
N LYS A 279 -81.58 18.01 13.19
CA LYS A 279 -82.40 18.99 13.90
C LYS A 279 -83.63 19.32 13.06
#